data_AF-A0ABD1PKM1-F1
#
_entry.id   AF-A0ABD1PKM1-F1
#
_cell.length_a   1.000
_cell.length_b   1.000
_cell.length_c   1.000
_cell.angle_alpha   90.00
_cell.angle_beta   90.00
_cell.angle_gamma   90.00
#
_symmetry.space_group_name_H-M   'P 1'
#
loop_
_entity.id
_entity.type
_entity.pdbx_description
1 polymer ?
#
loop_
_entity_poly.entity_id
_entity_poly.type
_entity_poly.pdbx_seq_one_letter_code
_entity_poly.pdbx_strand_id
1 'polypeptide(L)'
;MAEKLAPEQRHSFIHNGQKVFEWDQTLEEVNMYITLPPNVPKKLFHSKIDSKHVQVGIKGNPPYLDHDLTSPVKTDCSFWTLEDDVMHITLQKRDKGQTWSSPIVGQGQLDPYTTDLEQRRLMLQRFQEEDLPKELNMKVYFLARLVWIRENFRDCFK
;
A
#
# COMPACT_ATOMS: atom_id res chain seq x y z
N MET A 1 16.79 6.89 -11.73
CA MET A 1 15.86 8.05 -11.62
C MET A 1 14.49 7.64 -11.04
N ALA A 2 14.40 6.56 -10.26
CA ALA A 2 13.14 6.07 -9.67
C ALA A 2 12.84 6.66 -8.26
N GLU A 3 13.75 7.47 -7.71
CA GLU A 3 13.67 8.01 -6.34
C GLU A 3 12.60 9.11 -6.15
N LYS A 4 11.93 9.58 -7.20
CA LYS A 4 11.08 10.79 -7.12
C LYS A 4 9.59 10.54 -6.84
N LEU A 5 9.19 9.30 -6.56
CA LEU A 5 7.78 8.95 -6.28
C LEU A 5 7.63 8.03 -5.06
N ALA A 6 8.54 8.14 -4.09
CA ALA A 6 8.24 7.62 -2.76
C ALA A 6 6.97 8.33 -2.25
N PRO A 7 6.05 7.61 -1.58
CA PRO A 7 4.86 8.21 -1.02
C PRO A 7 5.26 9.33 -0.04
N GLU A 8 4.99 10.60 -0.40
CA GLU A 8 5.31 11.74 0.45
C GLU A 8 4.52 11.74 1.77
N GLN A 9 3.40 11.01 1.81
CA GLN A 9 2.51 10.93 2.95
C GLN A 9 2.12 9.49 3.25
N ARG A 10 2.42 9.06 4.49
CA ARG A 10 1.94 7.80 5.06
C ARG A 10 0.54 8.00 5.63
N HIS A 11 -0.29 6.98 5.48
CA HIS A 11 -1.64 6.93 6.03
C HIS A 11 -1.58 6.31 7.42
N SER A 12 -2.19 6.94 8.42
CA SER A 12 -2.23 6.41 9.78
C SER A 12 -3.62 5.90 10.13
N PHE A 13 -3.68 4.70 10.69
CA PHE A 13 -4.92 4.17 11.27
C PHE A 13 -4.88 4.34 12.78
N ILE A 14 -5.87 5.07 13.31
CA ILE A 14 -6.02 5.33 14.73
C ILE A 14 -7.29 4.62 15.21
N HIS A 15 -7.16 3.80 16.25
CA HIS A 15 -8.27 3.11 16.90
C HIS A 15 -8.25 3.44 18.40
N ASN A 16 -9.40 3.87 18.94
CA ASN A 16 -9.53 4.30 20.35
C ASN A 16 -8.49 5.35 20.80
N GLY A 17 -8.12 6.27 19.91
CA GLY A 17 -7.13 7.32 20.19
C GLY A 17 -5.67 6.85 20.15
N GLN A 18 -5.42 5.58 19.82
CA GLN A 18 -4.08 5.02 19.66
C GLN A 18 -3.78 4.72 18.19
N LYS A 19 -2.59 5.09 17.72
CA LYS A 19 -2.12 4.76 16.38
C LYS A 19 -1.79 3.27 16.33
N VAL A 20 -2.55 2.50 15.54
CA VAL A 20 -2.39 1.05 15.41
C VAL A 20 -1.29 0.72 14.42
N PHE A 21 -1.36 1.31 13.23
CA PHE A 21 -0.35 1.17 12.19
C PHE A 21 -0.35 2.37 11.26
N GLU A 22 0.78 2.59 10.62
CA GLU A 22 0.92 3.48 9.48
C GLU A 22 1.14 2.63 8.24
N TRP A 23 0.75 3.13 7.08
CA TRP A 23 0.97 2.40 5.86
C TRP A 23 1.10 3.34 4.67
N ASP A 24 1.79 2.87 3.66
CA ASP A 24 1.86 3.50 2.36
C ASP A 24 1.82 2.42 1.28
N GLN A 25 1.70 2.85 0.03
CA GLN A 25 1.75 1.94 -1.10
C GLN A 25 2.45 2.56 -2.28
N THR A 26 2.96 1.71 -3.14
CA THR A 26 3.43 2.03 -4.49
C THR A 26 2.62 1.20 -5.48
N LEU A 27 2.99 1.24 -6.77
CA LEU A 27 2.40 0.34 -7.77
C LEU A 27 2.60 -1.13 -7.45
N GLU A 28 3.73 -1.45 -6.83
CA GLU A 28 4.20 -2.83 -6.71
C GLU A 28 4.04 -3.35 -5.28
N GLU A 29 4.07 -2.47 -4.29
CA GLU A 29 4.20 -2.85 -2.89
C GLU A 29 3.22 -2.08 -2.00
N VAL A 30 2.93 -2.65 -0.84
CA VAL A 30 2.27 -1.98 0.29
C VAL A 30 3.22 -2.10 1.48
N ASN A 31 3.56 -0.98 2.11
CA ASN A 31 4.38 -0.96 3.31
C ASN A 31 3.49 -0.68 4.51
N MET A 32 3.65 -1.45 5.56
CA MET A 32 3.01 -1.21 6.86
C MET A 32 4.07 -0.99 7.92
N TYR A 33 3.83 -0.04 8.82
CA TYR A 33 4.72 0.33 9.92
C TYR A 33 3.92 0.23 11.22
N ILE A 34 4.35 -0.64 12.12
CA ILE A 34 3.68 -0.90 13.39
C ILE A 34 4.64 -0.55 14.50
N THR A 35 4.29 0.43 15.32
CA THR A 35 5.07 0.77 16.52
C THR A 35 4.89 -0.31 17.56
N LEU A 36 6.00 -0.93 17.98
CA LEU A 36 6.00 -2.03 18.92
C LEU A 36 5.98 -1.52 20.36
N PRO A 37 5.38 -2.28 21.30
CA PRO A 37 5.39 -1.92 22.70
C PRO A 37 6.83 -1.91 23.26
N PRO A 38 7.20 -0.90 24.07
CA PRO A 38 8.51 -0.87 24.71
C PRO A 38 8.63 -2.00 25.74
N ASN A 39 9.87 -2.39 26.05
CA ASN A 39 10.23 -3.45 27.02
C ASN A 39 9.99 -4.90 26.57
N VAL A 40 9.69 -5.15 25.29
CA VAL A 40 9.66 -6.51 24.73
C VAL A 40 10.93 -6.76 23.91
N PRO A 41 11.66 -7.86 24.13
CA PRO A 41 12.84 -8.16 23.34
C PRO A 41 12.49 -8.41 21.87
N LYS A 42 13.17 -7.67 20.98
CA LYS A 42 12.95 -7.65 19.52
C LYS A 42 12.86 -9.04 18.86
N LYS A 43 13.62 -10.01 19.39
CA LYS A 43 13.68 -11.40 18.90
C LYS A 43 12.38 -12.20 19.09
N LEU A 44 11.50 -11.75 19.98
CA LEU A 44 10.21 -12.40 20.19
C LEU A 44 9.14 -11.94 19.20
N PHE A 45 9.31 -10.77 18.57
CA PHE A 45 8.38 -10.33 17.54
C PHE A 45 8.51 -11.21 16.30
N HIS A 46 7.36 -11.53 15.71
CA HIS A 46 7.28 -12.24 14.46
C HIS A 46 6.08 -11.74 13.68
N SER A 47 6.21 -11.75 12.36
CA SER A 47 5.08 -11.62 11.46
C SER A 47 5.04 -12.83 10.53
N LYS A 48 3.83 -13.30 10.29
CA LYS A 48 3.53 -14.30 9.28
C LYS A 48 2.74 -13.62 8.17
N ILE A 49 3.24 -13.76 6.95
CA ILE A 49 2.63 -13.19 5.74
C ILE A 49 2.19 -14.37 4.88
N ASP A 50 0.88 -14.53 4.75
CA ASP A 50 0.24 -15.48 3.85
C ASP A 50 -0.32 -14.71 2.64
N SER A 51 -0.73 -15.42 1.58
CA SER A 51 -1.10 -14.78 0.32
C SER A 51 -2.21 -13.74 0.45
N LYS A 52 -3.15 -13.88 1.39
CA LYS A 52 -4.24 -12.90 1.61
C LYS A 52 -4.43 -12.59 3.10
N HIS A 53 -3.42 -12.84 3.92
CA HIS A 53 -3.57 -12.76 5.36
C HIS A 53 -2.26 -12.34 6.01
N VAL A 54 -2.32 -11.48 7.02
CA VAL A 54 -1.15 -11.02 7.76
C VAL A 54 -1.39 -11.17 9.24
N GLN A 55 -0.40 -11.75 9.91
CA GLN A 55 -0.39 -11.93 11.34
C GLN A 55 0.87 -11.29 11.92
N VAL A 56 0.71 -10.60 13.04
CA VAL A 56 1.80 -9.97 13.79
C VAL A 56 1.60 -10.24 15.28
N GLY A 57 2.67 -10.72 15.93
CA GLY A 57 2.58 -11.13 17.32
C GLY A 57 3.92 -11.27 18.01
N ILE A 58 3.84 -11.56 19.30
CA ILE A 58 4.99 -11.89 20.15
C ILE A 58 4.96 -13.40 20.38
N LYS A 59 6.08 -14.10 20.10
CA LYS A 59 6.19 -15.55 20.32
C LYS A 59 5.76 -15.91 21.75
N GLY A 60 4.85 -16.87 21.86
CA GLY A 60 4.27 -17.32 23.13
C GLY A 60 3.02 -16.55 23.59
N ASN A 61 2.61 -15.51 22.88
CA ASN A 61 1.37 -14.77 23.12
C ASN A 61 0.43 -14.87 21.91
N PRO A 62 -0.89 -14.63 22.10
CA PRO A 62 -1.79 -14.42 20.98
C PRO A 62 -1.29 -13.28 20.06
N PRO A 63 -1.47 -13.41 18.74
CA PRO A 63 -1.16 -12.34 17.80
C PRO A 63 -2.02 -11.12 18.12
N TYR A 64 -1.42 -9.93 18.09
CA TYR A 64 -2.16 -8.69 18.34
C TYR A 64 -2.73 -8.10 17.04
N LEU A 65 -2.23 -8.54 15.88
CA LEU A 65 -2.79 -8.24 14.57
C LEU A 65 -2.95 -9.56 13.82
N ASP A 66 -4.17 -9.90 13.43
CA ASP A 66 -4.51 -11.16 12.75
C ASP A 66 -5.70 -10.87 11.84
N HIS A 67 -5.40 -10.45 10.60
CA HIS A 67 -6.42 -9.96 9.68
C HIS A 67 -6.12 -10.31 8.23
N ASP A 68 -7.20 -10.38 7.45
CA ASP A 68 -7.11 -10.55 6.01
C ASP A 68 -6.66 -9.27 5.30
N LEU A 69 -5.82 -9.46 4.29
CA LEU A 69 -5.36 -8.41 3.39
C LEU A 69 -6.44 -8.08 2.36
N THR A 70 -6.47 -6.82 1.93
CA THR A 70 -7.42 -6.34 0.92
C THR A 70 -7.31 -7.10 -0.41
N SER A 71 -6.09 -7.45 -0.82
CA SER A 71 -5.82 -8.18 -2.06
C SER A 71 -4.66 -9.15 -1.88
N PRO A 72 -4.53 -10.22 -2.70
CA PRO A 72 -3.43 -11.14 -2.56
C PRO A 72 -2.05 -10.52 -2.81
N VAL A 73 -1.06 -11.04 -2.09
CA VAL A 73 0.36 -10.67 -2.15
C VAL A 73 1.22 -11.87 -2.57
N LYS A 74 2.41 -11.59 -3.10
CA LYS A 74 3.44 -12.59 -3.40
C LYS A 74 4.23 -12.85 -2.12
N THR A 75 3.97 -13.97 -1.46
CA THR A 75 4.61 -14.34 -0.19
C THR A 75 6.13 -14.46 -0.33
N ASP A 76 6.63 -14.94 -1.48
CA ASP A 76 8.07 -15.12 -1.72
C ASP A 76 8.86 -13.80 -1.82
N CYS A 77 8.16 -12.70 -2.16
CA CYS A 77 8.75 -11.37 -2.29
C CYS A 77 8.36 -10.44 -1.13
N SER A 78 7.47 -10.89 -0.25
CA SER A 78 7.02 -10.11 0.90
C SER A 78 7.87 -10.47 2.11
N PHE A 79 8.29 -9.46 2.86
CA PHE A 79 9.15 -9.66 4.03
C PHE A 79 8.83 -8.62 5.10
N TRP A 80 9.37 -8.82 6.29
CA TRP A 80 9.28 -7.85 7.36
C TRP A 80 10.65 -7.63 7.98
N THR A 81 10.89 -6.40 8.41
CA THR A 81 12.07 -5.98 9.15
C THR A 81 11.64 -5.30 10.44
N LEU A 82 12.58 -5.15 11.35
CA LEU A 82 12.35 -4.49 12.63
C LEU A 82 13.47 -3.47 12.82
N GLU A 83 13.10 -2.20 12.75
CA GLU A 83 13.99 -1.04 12.80
C GLU A 83 13.52 -0.10 13.91
N ASP A 84 14.39 0.23 14.87
CA ASP A 84 14.12 1.26 15.90
C ASP A 84 12.73 1.17 16.57
N ASP A 85 12.34 -0.05 16.97
CA ASP A 85 11.06 -0.36 17.64
C ASP A 85 9.81 -0.20 16.74
N VAL A 86 10.02 -0.09 15.44
CA VAL A 86 9.01 -0.14 14.39
C VAL A 86 9.16 -1.42 13.58
N MET A 87 8.08 -2.17 13.47
CA MET A 87 8.01 -3.30 12.56
C MET A 87 7.56 -2.82 11.20
N HIS A 88 8.43 -2.98 10.19
CA HIS A 88 8.15 -2.62 8.81
C HIS A 88 7.83 -3.90 8.03
N ILE A 89 6.60 -4.00 7.54
CA ILE A 89 6.11 -5.12 6.73
C ILE A 89 6.00 -4.64 5.29
N THR A 90 6.78 -5.22 4.39
CA THR A 90 6.74 -4.96 2.95
C THR A 90 5.97 -6.08 2.27
N LEU A 91 4.83 -5.74 1.70
CA LEU A 91 3.91 -6.65 1.03
C LEU A 91 3.98 -6.43 -0.48
N GLN A 92 4.46 -7.42 -1.22
CA GLN A 92 4.50 -7.36 -2.68
C GLN A 92 3.12 -7.66 -3.25
N LYS A 93 2.48 -6.68 -3.92
CA LYS A 93 1.19 -6.87 -4.58
C LYS A 93 1.30 -7.96 -5.65
N ARG A 94 0.29 -8.85 -5.69
CA ARG A 94 0.17 -9.81 -6.79
C ARG A 94 -0.23 -9.10 -8.09
N ASP A 95 -1.18 -8.18 -7.99
CA ASP A 95 -1.68 -7.37 -9.08
C ASP A 95 -1.03 -5.97 -9.06
N LYS A 96 0.00 -5.78 -9.91
CA LYS A 96 0.70 -4.49 -10.03
C LYS A 96 -0.27 -3.39 -10.47
N GLY A 97 -0.21 -2.26 -9.78
CA GLY A 97 -1.01 -1.07 -10.07
C GLY A 97 -2.39 -1.07 -9.43
N GLN A 98 -2.78 -2.12 -8.69
CA GLN A 98 -4.01 -2.08 -7.91
C GLN A 98 -3.86 -1.09 -6.75
N THR A 99 -4.77 -0.12 -6.66
CA THR A 99 -4.85 0.81 -5.53
C THR A 99 -5.57 0.15 -4.36
N TRP A 100 -4.95 0.14 -3.19
CA TRP A 100 -5.54 -0.36 -1.96
C TRP A 100 -6.08 0.83 -1.16
N SER A 101 -7.33 0.79 -0.73
CA SER A 101 -7.90 1.80 0.18
C SER A 101 -7.50 1.57 1.64
N SER A 102 -6.99 0.37 1.95
CA SER A 102 -6.39 -0.03 3.21
C SER A 102 -5.57 -1.31 3.01
N PRO A 103 -4.49 -1.56 3.79
CA PRO A 103 -3.81 -2.84 3.85
C PRO A 103 -4.70 -3.97 4.39
N ILE A 104 -5.60 -3.64 5.32
CA ILE A 104 -6.38 -4.62 6.09
C ILE A 104 -7.87 -4.46 5.76
N VAL A 105 -8.55 -5.59 5.56
CA VAL A 105 -9.99 -5.59 5.30
C VAL A 105 -10.77 -5.03 6.49
N GLY A 106 -11.58 -4.01 6.24
CA GLY A 106 -12.50 -3.44 7.24
C GLY A 106 -11.85 -2.54 8.31
N GLN A 107 -10.54 -2.28 8.22
CA GLN A 107 -9.83 -1.37 9.14
C GLN A 107 -9.07 -0.32 8.35
N GLY A 108 -8.92 0.90 8.88
CA GLY A 108 -8.07 1.93 8.26
C GLY A 108 -8.43 2.31 6.83
N GLN A 109 -9.70 2.16 6.45
CA GLN A 109 -10.18 2.58 5.13
C GLN A 109 -10.01 4.10 5.00
N LEU A 110 -9.32 4.50 3.95
CA LEU A 110 -9.21 5.90 3.57
C LEU A 110 -10.56 6.46 3.18
N ASP A 111 -10.71 7.76 3.38
CA ASP A 111 -11.86 8.49 2.84
C ASP A 111 -11.84 8.44 1.30
N PRO A 112 -13.01 8.57 0.64
CA PRO A 112 -13.11 8.47 -0.82
C PRO A 112 -12.23 9.49 -1.56
N TYR A 113 -12.03 10.67 -0.98
CA TYR A 113 -11.21 11.72 -1.58
C TYR A 113 -9.71 11.36 -1.56
N THR A 114 -9.21 10.93 -0.41
CA THR A 114 -7.82 10.46 -0.27
C THR A 114 -7.57 9.21 -1.11
N THR A 115 -8.55 8.31 -1.23
CA THR A 115 -8.46 7.14 -2.12
C THR A 115 -8.33 7.55 -3.59
N ASP A 116 -9.12 8.53 -4.05
CA ASP A 116 -9.02 9.07 -5.42
C ASP A 116 -7.67 9.77 -5.65
N LEU A 117 -7.15 10.51 -4.67
CA LEU A 117 -5.81 11.09 -4.75
C LEU A 117 -4.71 10.03 -4.90
N GLU A 118 -4.75 8.97 -4.09
CA GLU A 118 -3.81 7.84 -4.19
C GLU A 118 -3.91 7.12 -5.52
N GLN A 119 -5.13 6.90 -6.03
CA GLN A 119 -5.36 6.31 -7.34
C GLN A 119 -4.74 7.16 -8.45
N ARG A 120 -4.93 8.48 -8.41
CA ARG A 120 -4.32 9.42 -9.37
C ARG A 120 -2.80 9.42 -9.27
N ARG A 121 -2.24 9.36 -8.06
CA ARG A 121 -0.78 9.30 -7.86
C ARG A 121 -0.18 8.03 -8.46
N LEU A 122 -0.77 6.87 -8.15
CA LEU A 122 -0.32 5.59 -8.69
C LEU A 122 -0.44 5.56 -10.22
N MET A 123 -1.51 6.12 -10.76
CA MET A 123 -1.65 6.25 -12.21
C MET A 123 -0.52 7.07 -12.85
N LEU A 124 -0.19 8.22 -12.27
CA LEU A 124 0.92 9.05 -12.75
C LEU A 124 2.26 8.33 -12.65
N GLN A 125 2.47 7.52 -11.60
CA GLN A 125 3.65 6.68 -11.45
C GLN A 125 3.72 5.64 -12.58
N ARG A 126 2.60 4.94 -12.86
CA ARG A 126 2.55 3.89 -13.88
C ARG A 126 2.91 4.44 -15.26
N PHE A 127 2.35 5.60 -15.55
CA PHE A 127 2.56 6.28 -16.80
C PHE A 127 4.00 6.81 -17.00
N GLN A 128 4.72 7.08 -15.90
CA GLN A 128 6.15 7.42 -15.97
C GLN A 128 7.04 6.18 -16.12
N GLU A 129 6.62 5.04 -15.58
CA GLU A 129 7.36 3.77 -15.61
C GLU A 129 7.20 3.05 -16.97
N GLU A 130 6.05 3.22 -17.62
CA GLU A 130 5.88 2.87 -19.03
C GLU A 130 6.72 3.86 -19.86
N ASP A 131 7.93 3.44 -20.25
CA ASP A 131 8.84 4.14 -21.16
C ASP A 131 8.09 4.55 -22.44
N LEU A 132 7.49 5.73 -22.43
CA LEU A 132 6.92 6.32 -23.63
C LEU A 132 8.10 6.59 -24.57
N PRO A 133 8.12 6.03 -25.79
CA PRO A 133 9.14 6.39 -26.74
C PRO A 133 9.12 7.91 -26.90
N LYS A 134 10.25 8.55 -26.63
CA LYS A 134 10.45 10.01 -26.60
C LYS A 134 10.09 10.74 -27.90
N GLU A 135 9.53 10.05 -28.89
CA GLU A 135 9.04 10.59 -30.15
C GLU A 135 7.53 10.85 -30.21
N LEU A 136 6.72 10.38 -29.25
CA LEU A 136 5.27 10.61 -29.32
C LEU A 136 4.86 11.97 -28.71
N ASN A 137 4.93 12.96 -29.59
CA ASN A 137 4.36 14.30 -29.57
C ASN A 137 3.11 14.47 -28.66
N MET A 138 3.04 15.61 -27.96
CA MET A 138 2.01 16.10 -27.02
C MET A 138 0.54 15.81 -27.36
N LYS A 139 0.22 15.54 -28.64
CA LYS A 139 -1.11 15.12 -29.13
C LYS A 139 -1.52 13.71 -28.68
N VAL A 140 -0.58 12.76 -28.57
CA VAL A 140 -0.91 11.41 -28.11
C VAL A 140 -1.14 11.38 -26.60
N TYR A 141 -0.41 12.21 -25.84
CA TYR A 141 -0.71 12.48 -24.44
C TYR A 141 -2.15 12.96 -24.23
N PHE A 142 -2.61 13.91 -25.06
CA PHE A 142 -3.98 14.44 -24.95
C PHE A 142 -5.04 13.41 -25.33
N LEU A 143 -4.78 12.59 -26.37
CA LEU A 143 -5.70 11.55 -26.80
C LEU A 143 -5.74 10.37 -25.83
N ALA A 144 -4.61 9.89 -25.32
CA ALA A 144 -4.56 8.86 -24.29
C ALA A 144 -5.24 9.34 -23.00
N ARG A 145 -5.02 10.61 -22.61
CA ARG A 145 -5.71 11.24 -21.48
C ARG A 145 -7.22 11.38 -21.72
N LEU A 146 -7.66 11.72 -22.95
CA LEU A 146 -9.08 11.81 -23.31
C LEU A 146 -9.78 10.45 -23.37
N VAL A 147 -9.13 9.43 -23.91
CA VAL A 147 -9.65 8.06 -23.97
C VAL A 147 -9.72 7.48 -22.56
N TRP A 148 -8.68 7.67 -21.75
CA TRP A 148 -8.66 7.24 -20.36
C TRP A 148 -9.71 7.95 -19.49
N ILE A 149 -9.86 9.28 -19.62
CA ILE A 149 -10.96 10.02 -18.96
C ILE A 149 -12.31 9.44 -19.39
N ARG A 150 -12.51 9.16 -20.68
CA ARG A 150 -13.77 8.62 -21.20
C ARG A 150 -14.08 7.18 -20.72
N GLU A 151 -13.05 6.39 -20.43
CA GLU A 151 -13.20 5.02 -19.91
C GLU A 151 -13.37 4.98 -18.39
N ASN A 152 -12.65 5.80 -17.61
CA ASN A 152 -12.76 5.84 -16.15
C ASN A 152 -13.86 6.75 -15.59
N PHE A 153 -14.45 7.67 -16.37
CA PHE A 153 -15.61 8.46 -15.93
C PHE A 153 -16.97 7.80 -16.21
N ARG A 154 -17.01 6.61 -16.82
CA ARG A 154 -18.27 5.90 -17.11
C ARG A 154 -18.92 5.30 -15.86
N ASP A 155 -18.18 5.16 -14.75
CA ASP A 155 -18.71 4.63 -13.49
C ASP A 155 -19.10 5.69 -12.44
N CYS A 156 -18.96 7.00 -12.75
CA CYS A 156 -19.39 8.08 -11.85
C CYS A 156 -20.81 8.63 -12.11
N PHE A 157 -21.53 8.11 -13.10
CA PHE A 157 -22.92 8.49 -13.41
C PHE A 157 -23.80 7.25 -13.54
N LYS A 158 -24.10 6.62 -12.40
CA LYS A 158 -25.29 5.82 -12.18
C LYS A 158 -25.76 5.99 -10.73
#